data_AF-Q9XSV5-F1
#
_entry.id   AF-Q9XSV5-F1
#
_cell.length_a   1.000
_cell.length_b   1.000
_cell.length_c   1.000
_cell.angle_alpha   90.00
_cell.angle_beta   90.00
_cell.angle_gamma   90.00
#
_symmetry.space_group_name_H-M   'P 1'
#
loop_
_entity.id
_entity.type
_entity.pdbx_description
1 polymer ?
#
loop_
_entity_poly.entity_id
_entity_poly.type
_entity_poly.pdbx_seq_one_letter_code
_entity_poly.pdbx_strand_id
1 'polypeptide(L)'
;MGAEYGCLPSTSQALYVILLIVLVRMSLVFVQFPKYLRCYRCLLETKELGCLLGSDICLAPPGSSCMTLLIKNSSSGSDIMVSDCRHKEQMSDCSYTRSSPVFGFWIFSRCCLREFCNNPQNRVFYIP
;
A
#
# COMPACT_ATOMS: atom_id res chain seq x y z
N MET A 1 -3.00 32.24 62.16
CA MET A 1 -2.61 30.83 62.33
C MET A 1 -2.09 30.32 61.01
N GLY A 2 -0.89 29.73 61.01
CA GLY A 2 -0.15 29.38 59.81
C GLY A 2 -0.22 27.91 59.44
N ALA A 3 0.47 27.66 58.33
CA ALA A 3 0.83 26.39 57.71
C ALA A 3 -0.29 25.69 56.93
N GLU A 4 -0.41 26.09 55.66
CA GLU A 4 -0.98 25.29 54.58
C GLU A 4 -0.27 23.94 54.50
N TYR A 5 -0.93 22.89 55.00
CA TYR A 5 -0.58 21.51 54.75
C TYR A 5 -0.91 21.21 53.29
N GLY A 6 0.00 21.58 52.38
CA GLY A 6 0.01 21.07 51.03
C GLY A 6 0.22 19.57 51.11
N CYS A 7 -0.83 18.79 50.82
CA CYS A 7 -0.75 17.33 50.74
C CYS A 7 0.38 16.94 49.78
N LEU A 8 1.50 16.44 50.30
CA LEU A 8 2.47 15.73 49.48
C LEU A 8 1.71 14.57 48.80
N PRO A 9 1.86 14.37 47.48
CA PRO A 9 1.27 13.23 46.80
C PRO A 9 1.73 11.96 47.50
N SER A 10 0.77 11.16 47.98
CA SER A 10 1.08 9.86 48.55
C SER A 10 1.82 9.02 47.50
N THR A 11 2.75 8.17 47.93
CA THR A 11 3.48 7.24 47.04
C THR A 11 2.55 6.47 46.10
N SER A 12 1.32 6.18 46.56
CA SER A 12 0.22 5.62 45.76
C SER A 12 -0.15 6.47 44.54
N GLN A 13 -0.28 7.79 44.69
CA GLN A 13 -0.58 8.69 43.57
C GLN A 13 0.54 8.71 42.53
N ALA A 14 1.81 8.74 42.98
CA ALA A 14 2.95 8.71 42.08
C ALA A 14 3.00 7.39 41.27
N LEU A 15 2.79 6.25 41.93
CA LEU A 15 2.73 4.94 41.26
C LEU A 15 1.58 4.85 40.26
N TYR A 16 0.41 5.38 40.61
CA TYR A 16 -0.74 5.42 39.72
C TYR A 16 -0.48 6.27 38.47
N VAL A 17 0.13 7.44 38.63
CA VAL A 17 0.53 8.30 37.49
C VAL A 17 1.54 7.60 36.59
N ILE A 18 2.53 6.91 37.16
CA ILE A 18 3.52 6.13 36.38
C ILE A 18 2.82 5.01 35.61
N LEU A 19 1.93 4.25 36.27
CA LEU A 19 1.15 3.19 35.63
C LEU A 19 0.30 3.74 34.46
N LEU A 20 -0.37 4.87 34.66
CA LEU A 20 -1.13 5.54 33.60
C LEU A 20 -0.24 5.96 32.43
N ILE A 21 0.95 6.52 32.69
CA ILE A 21 1.90 6.89 31.63
C ILE A 21 2.35 5.66 30.84
N VAL A 22 2.64 4.55 31.52
CA VAL A 22 3.00 3.29 30.86
C VAL A 22 1.84 2.77 30.01
N LEU A 23 0.62 2.73 30.54
CA LEU A 23 -0.57 2.30 29.79
C LEU A 23 -0.83 3.18 28.56
N VAL A 24 -0.68 4.51 28.69
CA VAL A 24 -0.83 5.45 27.57
C VAL A 24 0.25 5.22 26.52
N ARG A 25 1.52 5.03 26.93
CA ARG A 25 2.62 4.75 25.99
C ARG A 25 2.42 3.42 25.28
N MET A 26 2.05 2.36 26.00
CA MET A 26 1.77 1.06 25.39
C MET A 26 0.59 1.18 24.41
N SER A 27 -0.49 1.85 24.80
CA SER A 27 -1.63 2.12 23.91
C SER A 27 -1.19 2.89 22.65
N LEU A 28 -0.32 3.90 22.78
CA LEU A 28 0.20 4.66 21.64
C LEU A 28 1.04 3.80 20.69
N VAL A 29 1.87 2.90 21.22
CA VAL A 29 2.66 1.94 20.44
C VAL A 29 1.74 0.94 19.72
N PHE A 30 0.71 0.41 20.40
CA PHE A 30 -0.26 -0.50 19.80
C PHE A 30 -1.11 0.16 18.70
N VAL A 31 -1.35 1.48 18.78
CA VAL A 31 -2.12 2.23 17.78
C VAL A 31 -1.30 2.49 16.51
N GLN A 32 0.03 2.37 16.55
CA GLN A 32 0.86 2.48 15.34
C GLN A 32 0.83 1.17 14.54
N PHE A 33 -0.36 0.81 14.04
CA PHE A 33 -0.50 -0.26 13.06
C PHE A 33 0.43 0.02 11.88
N PRO A 34 1.11 -1.00 11.32
CA PRO A 34 1.88 -0.82 10.10
C PRO A 34 0.93 -0.26 9.04
N LYS A 35 1.23 0.93 8.55
CA LYS A 35 0.41 1.55 7.50
C LYS A 35 0.59 0.72 6.23
N TYR A 36 -0.41 -0.10 5.93
CA TYR A 36 -0.47 -0.84 4.67
C TYR A 36 -0.64 0.15 3.52
N LEU A 37 0.09 -0.10 2.44
CA LEU A 37 -0.08 0.61 1.18
C LEU A 37 -1.32 0.06 0.48
N ARG A 38 -2.29 0.91 0.14
CA ARG A 38 -3.48 0.50 -0.59
C ARG A 38 -3.25 0.68 -2.08
N CYS A 39 -3.48 -0.38 -2.83
CA CYS A 39 -3.32 -0.38 -4.28
C CYS A 39 -4.64 -0.75 -4.95
N TYR A 40 -4.84 -0.23 -6.15
CA TYR A 40 -5.94 -0.64 -7.00
C TYR A 40 -5.66 -2.04 -7.53
N ARG A 41 -6.63 -2.96 -7.37
CA ARG A 41 -6.56 -4.31 -7.89
C ARG A 41 -7.57 -4.47 -9.02
N CYS A 42 -7.09 -4.97 -10.15
CA CYS A 42 -7.91 -5.44 -11.25
C CYS A 42 -7.16 -6.56 -11.97
N LEU A 43 -7.78 -7.72 -12.08
CA LEU A 43 -7.18 -8.91 -12.70
C LEU A 43 -7.23 -8.87 -14.23
N LEU A 44 -8.18 -8.13 -14.80
CA LEU A 44 -8.32 -7.94 -16.23
C LEU A 44 -8.91 -6.56 -16.52
N GLU A 45 -8.07 -5.66 -17.04
CA GLU A 45 -8.42 -4.31 -17.41
C GLU A 45 -8.15 -4.08 -18.91
N THR A 46 -9.06 -3.39 -19.59
CA THR A 46 -8.91 -2.97 -20.99
C THR A 46 -9.10 -1.47 -21.09
N LYS A 47 -8.57 -0.85 -22.14
CA LYS A 47 -8.69 0.61 -22.33
C LYS A 47 -10.13 1.03 -22.61
N GLU A 48 -10.90 0.19 -23.29
CA GLU A 48 -12.25 0.48 -23.77
C GLU A 48 -13.30 0.26 -22.70
N LEU A 49 -13.18 -0.83 -21.92
CA LEU A 49 -14.20 -1.24 -20.95
C LEU A 49 -13.77 -1.02 -19.49
N GLY A 50 -12.53 -0.57 -19.27
CA GLY A 50 -11.96 -0.48 -17.93
C GLY A 50 -11.75 -1.86 -17.30
N CYS A 51 -11.97 -1.97 -16.00
CA CYS A 51 -11.80 -3.23 -15.28
C CYS A 51 -12.98 -4.18 -15.49
N LEU A 52 -12.69 -5.34 -16.07
CA LEU A 52 -13.67 -6.38 -16.32
C LEU A 52 -13.75 -7.38 -15.18
N LEU A 53 -12.63 -7.65 -14.48
CA LEU A 53 -12.56 -8.69 -13.45
C LEU A 53 -11.75 -8.25 -12.22
N GLY A 54 -12.32 -8.49 -11.04
CA GLY A 54 -11.60 -8.37 -9.77
C GLY A 54 -11.26 -6.94 -9.35
N SER A 55 -12.13 -5.97 -9.67
CA SER A 55 -11.99 -4.58 -9.20
C SER A 55 -12.14 -4.51 -7.68
N ASP A 56 -11.03 -4.35 -6.97
CA ASP A 56 -10.99 -4.24 -5.51
C ASP A 56 -9.76 -3.45 -5.05
N ILE A 57 -9.51 -3.42 -3.74
CA ILE A 57 -8.35 -2.81 -3.10
C ILE A 57 -7.53 -3.91 -2.45
N CYS A 58 -6.26 -4.03 -2.83
CA CYS A 58 -5.32 -4.89 -2.12
C CYS A 58 -4.49 -4.06 -1.12
N LEU A 59 -4.07 -4.71 -0.03
CA LEU A 59 -3.24 -4.12 1.01
C LEU A 59 -1.84 -4.72 0.94
N ALA A 60 -0.85 -3.87 0.66
CA ALA A 60 0.54 -4.28 0.58
C ALA A 60 1.25 -3.94 1.91
N PRO A 61 1.95 -4.90 2.55
CA PRO A 61 2.69 -4.64 3.78
C PRO A 61 3.85 -3.65 3.54
N PRO A 62 4.40 -3.04 4.60
CA PRO A 62 5.53 -2.11 4.48
C PRO A 62 6.69 -2.66 3.61
N GLY A 63 7.21 -1.82 2.72
CA GLY A 63 8.26 -2.20 1.76
C GLY A 63 7.75 -2.85 0.46
N SER A 64 6.44 -3.10 0.36
CA SER A 64 5.77 -3.51 -0.88
C SER A 64 5.41 -2.30 -1.74
N SER A 65 4.96 -2.54 -2.98
CA SER A 65 4.54 -1.50 -3.93
C SER A 65 3.20 -1.85 -4.57
N CYS A 66 2.60 -0.89 -5.23
CA CYS A 66 1.57 -1.17 -6.23
C CYS A 66 2.23 -1.58 -7.54
N MET A 67 1.57 -2.42 -8.34
CA MET A 67 2.05 -2.87 -9.64
C MET A 67 0.96 -2.70 -10.70
N THR A 68 1.41 -2.42 -11.93
CA THR A 68 0.65 -2.52 -13.16
C THR A 68 1.46 -3.32 -14.17
N LEU A 69 0.88 -4.41 -14.66
CA LEU A 69 1.37 -5.18 -15.81
C LEU A 69 0.60 -4.73 -17.04
N LEU A 70 1.32 -4.47 -18.12
CA LEU A 70 0.80 -4.12 -19.43
C LEU A 70 1.16 -5.25 -20.39
N ILE A 71 0.16 -5.87 -20.97
CA ILE A 71 0.26 -6.96 -21.93
C ILE A 71 -0.15 -6.39 -23.28
N LYS A 72 0.81 -6.21 -24.17
CA LYS A 72 0.60 -5.61 -25.48
C LYS A 72 0.71 -6.67 -26.57
N ASN A 73 -0.22 -6.67 -27.51
CA ASN A 73 -0.10 -7.43 -28.75
C ASN A 73 0.63 -6.61 -29.81
N SER A 74 1.73 -7.15 -30.35
CA SER A 74 2.52 -6.49 -31.41
C SER A 74 1.74 -6.25 -32.70
N SER A 75 0.70 -7.04 -32.98
CA SER A 75 -0.05 -6.97 -34.24
C SER A 75 -1.38 -6.21 -34.15
N SER A 76 -2.12 -6.31 -33.04
CA SER A 76 -3.45 -5.67 -32.91
C SER A 76 -3.45 -4.35 -32.14
N GLY A 77 -2.37 -4.02 -31.42
CA GLY A 77 -2.33 -2.84 -30.55
C GLY A 77 -3.34 -2.86 -29.39
N SER A 78 -3.98 -4.01 -29.14
CA SER A 78 -4.87 -4.20 -28.01
C SER A 78 -4.06 -4.35 -26.72
N ASP A 79 -4.35 -3.49 -25.75
CA ASP A 79 -3.65 -3.44 -24.48
C ASP A 79 -4.53 -4.03 -23.38
N ILE A 80 -4.03 -5.11 -22.78
CA ILE A 80 -4.61 -5.67 -21.56
C ILE A 80 -3.73 -5.24 -20.39
N MET A 81 -4.36 -4.78 -19.32
CA MET A 81 -3.67 -4.39 -18.10
C MET A 81 -4.10 -5.28 -16.93
N VAL A 82 -3.17 -5.52 -16.02
CA VAL A 82 -3.41 -6.15 -14.73
C VAL A 82 -2.83 -5.24 -13.67
N SER A 83 -3.58 -4.94 -12.61
CA SER A 83 -3.10 -4.16 -11.48
C SER A 83 -3.29 -4.92 -10.18
N ASP A 84 -2.26 -4.92 -9.34
CA ASP A 84 -2.29 -5.61 -8.06
C ASP A 84 -1.21 -5.05 -7.12
N CYS A 85 -1.11 -5.62 -5.92
CA CYS A 85 -0.04 -5.37 -4.98
C CYS A 85 1.20 -6.19 -5.34
N ARG A 86 2.38 -5.65 -5.06
CA ARG A 86 3.65 -6.35 -5.26
C ARG A 86 4.43 -6.44 -3.97
N HIS A 87 4.62 -7.67 -3.51
CA HIS A 87 5.38 -7.98 -2.31
C HIS A 87 6.84 -7.56 -2.48
N LYS A 88 7.45 -7.17 -1.35
CA LYS A 88 8.84 -6.71 -1.27
C LYS A 88 9.84 -7.70 -1.88
N GLU A 89 9.63 -8.99 -1.69
CA GLU A 89 10.48 -10.08 -2.18
C GLU A 89 10.46 -10.18 -3.71
N GLN A 90 9.43 -9.64 -4.35
CA GLN A 90 9.22 -9.69 -5.80
C GLN A 90 9.36 -8.32 -6.48
N MET A 91 9.98 -7.36 -5.79
CA MET A 91 10.21 -6.01 -6.31
C MET A 91 11.18 -5.99 -7.51
N SER A 92 12.00 -7.03 -7.69
CA SER A 92 12.87 -7.19 -8.86
C SER A 92 12.10 -7.17 -10.17
N ASP A 93 10.82 -7.56 -10.12
CA ASP A 93 9.99 -7.65 -11.31
C ASP A 93 9.46 -6.29 -11.75
N CYS A 94 9.78 -5.21 -11.04
CA CYS A 94 9.34 -3.86 -11.36
C CYS A 94 10.22 -3.21 -12.43
N SER A 95 9.61 -2.55 -13.42
CA SER A 95 10.30 -1.91 -14.55
C SER A 95 11.04 -2.89 -15.47
N TYR A 96 10.48 -4.09 -15.63
CA TYR A 96 11.05 -5.13 -16.48
C TYR A 96 10.15 -5.39 -17.69
N THR A 97 10.73 -5.31 -18.89
CA THR A 97 10.06 -5.77 -20.11
C THR A 97 10.49 -7.21 -20.39
N ARG A 98 9.54 -8.10 -20.60
CA ARG A 98 9.80 -9.49 -20.99
C ARG A 98 8.94 -9.93 -22.16
N SER A 99 9.47 -10.85 -22.96
CA SER A 99 8.67 -11.57 -23.93
C SER A 99 7.59 -12.40 -23.21
N SER A 100 6.37 -12.35 -23.72
CA SER A 100 5.31 -13.24 -23.27
C SER A 100 5.63 -14.67 -23.72
N PRO A 101 5.24 -15.71 -22.94
CA PRO A 101 5.20 -17.09 -23.45
C PRO A 101 4.28 -17.25 -24.67
N VAL A 102 3.34 -16.32 -24.87
CA VAL A 102 2.44 -16.29 -26.03
C VAL A 102 3.07 -15.48 -27.17
N PHE A 103 3.22 -16.10 -28.34
CA PHE A 103 3.83 -15.47 -29.51
C PHE A 103 3.11 -14.17 -29.91
N GLY A 104 3.88 -13.14 -30.24
CA GLY A 104 3.37 -11.82 -30.62
C GLY A 104 3.06 -10.88 -29.44
N PHE A 105 3.11 -11.36 -28.20
CA PHE A 105 2.85 -10.54 -27.02
C PHE A 105 4.13 -10.18 -26.27
N TRP A 106 4.15 -8.98 -25.69
CA TRP A 106 5.17 -8.53 -24.75
C TRP A 106 4.51 -8.03 -23.47
N ILE A 107 5.20 -8.25 -22.35
CA ILE A 107 4.72 -7.92 -21.02
C ILE A 107 5.67 -6.88 -20.44
N PHE A 108 5.10 -5.79 -19.95
CA PHE A 108 5.83 -4.73 -19.28
C PHE A 108 5.24 -4.49 -17.90
N SER A 109 6.08 -4.54 -16.87
CA SER A 109 5.68 -4.29 -15.49
C SER A 109 6.16 -2.91 -15.02
N ARG A 110 5.32 -2.21 -14.26
CA ARG A 110 5.71 -1.01 -13.52
C ARG A 110 5.20 -1.08 -12.10
N CYS A 111 5.98 -0.50 -11.20
CA CYS A 111 5.63 -0.39 -9.80
C CYS A 111 5.68 1.05 -9.32
N CYS A 112 4.90 1.36 -8.28
CA CYS A 112 4.86 2.67 -7.66
C CYS A 112 4.54 2.55 -6.16
N LEU A 113 5.00 3.51 -5.37
CA LEU A 113 5.05 3.42 -3.90
C LEU A 113 4.04 4.33 -3.17
N ARG A 114 3.06 4.90 -3.89
CA ARG A 114 2.05 5.81 -3.33
C ARG A 114 0.67 5.15 -3.32
N GLU A 115 -0.17 5.52 -2.37
CA GLU A 115 -1.57 5.08 -2.30
C GLU A 115 -2.25 5.26 -3.65
N PHE A 116 -2.88 4.19 -4.16
CA PHE A 116 -3.64 4.19 -5.41
C PHE A 116 -2.90 4.77 -6.63
N CYS A 117 -1.57 4.76 -6.64
CA CYS A 117 -0.79 5.27 -7.77
C CYS A 117 -1.01 4.46 -9.05
N ASN A 118 -1.37 3.19 -8.91
CA ASN A 118 -1.74 2.29 -9.99
C ASN A 118 -3.25 2.33 -10.30
N ASN A 119 -4.02 3.30 -9.81
CA ASN A 119 -5.42 3.48 -10.24
C ASN A 119 -5.45 4.05 -11.67
N PRO A 120 -6.31 3.55 -12.59
CA PRO A 120 -6.42 4.06 -13.96
C PRO A 120 -6.52 5.59 -14.06
N GLN A 121 -7.26 6.23 -13.15
CA GLN A 121 -7.40 7.70 -13.12
C GLN A 121 -6.06 8.42 -12.83
N ASN A 122 -5.17 7.77 -12.09
CA ASN A 122 -3.85 8.29 -11.72
C ASN A 122 -2.75 7.87 -12.71
N ARG A 123 -2.98 6.84 -13.53
CA ARG A 123 -2.02 6.31 -14.51
C ARG A 123 -1.87 7.15 -15.77
N VAL A 124 -2.84 8.02 -16.07
CA VAL A 124 -2.88 8.84 -17.30
C VAL A 124 -1.57 9.61 -17.54
N PHE A 125 -0.80 9.89 -16.48
CA PHE A 125 0.47 10.61 -16.55
C PHE A 125 1.68 9.79 -17.04
N TYR A 126 1.64 8.45 -17.13
CA TYR A 126 2.88 7.67 -17.36
C TYR A 126 2.76 6.47 -18.32
N ILE A 127 1.57 6.13 -18.82
CA ILE A 127 1.43 5.11 -19.87
C ILE A 127 1.66 5.80 -21.23
N PRO A 128 2.74 5.46 -21.97
CA PRO A 128 2.94 5.98 -23.33
C PRO A 128 1.93 5.40 -24.31
#